data_AF-A0A7R8ZTF1-F1
#
_entry.id   AF-A0A7R8ZTF1-F1
#
_cell.length_a   1.000
_cell.length_b   1.000
_cell.length_c   1.000
_cell.angle_alpha   90.00
_cell.angle_beta   90.00
_cell.angle_gamma   90.00
#
_symmetry.space_group_name_H-M   'P 1'
#
loop_
_entity.id
_entity.type
_entity.pdbx_description
1 polymer ?
#
loop_
_entity_poly.entity_id
_entity_poly.type
_entity_poly.pdbx_seq_one_letter_code
_entity_poly.pdbx_strand_id
1 'polypeptide(L)'
;MWLLILWNGKPRLWDMVAVHDSVSILIYNKTRSKFVFVRQFRPAVYYNSIPPEDREKIDTEKYKPELGVTMELCAGVVDKDKPLVEIAREEILEETGYDVPVERLQKIMTCRSGVGVSGSTKTMYVAVVEDSMRVTEGGGMEEEGEVIDVYEASRQELSRLLDGGFVNYSPETMAALQWWDLRKLKQFSSVFYLRRANACMHLLRWESLLLVAVQTSNVFSAGGGCDHEHELIEVVELSPEELDKYLASAVLRSPEGFLYAVLWFKTNMTLP
;
A
#
# COMPACT_ATOMS: atom_id res chain seq x y z
N MET A 1 -20.09 13.74 -0.34
CA MET A 1 -20.26 14.95 0.49
C MET A 1 -19.49 16.07 -0.18
N TRP A 2 -20.02 17.30 -0.14
CA TRP A 2 -19.36 18.46 -0.74
C TRP A 2 -18.68 19.28 0.35
N LEU A 3 -17.39 19.59 0.17
CA LEU A 3 -16.69 20.55 1.01
C LEU A 3 -16.58 21.88 0.27
N LEU A 4 -17.16 22.93 0.84
CA LEU A 4 -16.99 24.31 0.38
C LEU A 4 -16.11 25.06 1.37
N ILE A 5 -14.92 25.50 0.93
CA ILE A 5 -14.03 26.35 1.71
C ILE A 5 -13.79 27.68 1.00
N LEU A 6 -13.47 28.72 1.78
CA LEU A 6 -12.96 29.98 1.28
C LEU A 6 -11.43 29.96 1.40
N TRP A 7 -10.74 30.00 0.26
CA TRP A 7 -9.29 30.09 0.20
C TRP A 7 -8.88 31.37 -0.55
N ASN A 8 -8.09 32.24 0.09
CA ASN A 8 -7.72 33.56 -0.43
C ASN A 8 -8.94 34.37 -0.95
N GLY A 9 -10.06 34.29 -0.23
CA GLY A 9 -11.30 34.99 -0.59
C GLY A 9 -12.08 34.38 -1.77
N LYS A 10 -11.63 33.26 -2.35
CA LYS A 10 -12.34 32.56 -3.43
C LYS A 10 -12.97 31.27 -2.92
N PRO A 11 -14.25 30.97 -3.28
CA PRO A 11 -14.86 29.70 -2.96
C PRO A 11 -14.18 28.57 -3.74
N ARG A 12 -14.05 27.43 -3.06
CA ARG A 12 -13.52 26.19 -3.62
C ARG A 12 -14.39 25.02 -3.18
N LEU A 13 -14.76 24.19 -4.14
CA LEU A 13 -15.66 23.06 -3.94
C LEU A 13 -14.92 21.76 -4.27
N TRP A 14 -14.98 20.80 -3.36
CA TRP A 14 -14.47 19.44 -3.57
C TRP A 14 -15.52 18.39 -3.28
N ASP A 15 -15.51 17.34 -4.11
CA ASP A 15 -16.14 16.07 -3.81
C ASP A 15 -15.29 15.28 -2.83
N MET A 16 -15.92 14.83 -1.75
CA MET A 16 -15.27 13.96 -0.78
C MET A 16 -16.20 12.92 -0.18
N VAL A 17 -15.61 11.85 0.33
CA VAL A 17 -16.32 10.79 1.05
C VAL A 17 -15.70 10.69 2.44
N ALA A 18 -16.52 10.89 3.47
CA ALA A 18 -16.11 10.58 4.83
C ALA A 18 -16.09 9.06 4.99
N VAL A 19 -14.93 8.53 5.39
CA VAL A 19 -14.74 7.10 5.68
C VAL A 19 -13.99 6.98 7.00
N HIS A 20 -14.05 5.79 7.60
CA HIS A 20 -13.28 5.50 8.80
C HIS A 20 -11.77 5.49 8.53
N ASP A 21 -11.00 5.78 9.58
CA ASP A 21 -9.60 5.40 9.62
C ASP A 21 -9.48 3.86 9.63
N SER A 22 -8.29 3.33 9.36
CA SER A 22 -8.11 1.88 9.21
C SER A 22 -6.77 1.40 9.72
N VAL A 23 -6.67 0.09 9.94
CA VAL A 23 -5.43 -0.64 10.18
C VAL A 23 -5.15 -1.59 9.02
N SER A 24 -3.88 -1.89 8.79
CA SER A 24 -3.47 -2.96 7.86
C SER A 24 -2.24 -3.68 8.36
N ILE A 25 -2.08 -4.95 8.00
CA ILE A 25 -1.06 -5.83 8.57
C ILE A 25 -0.32 -6.57 7.47
N LEU A 26 1.00 -6.38 7.39
CA LEU A 26 1.89 -7.26 6.66
C LEU A 26 2.20 -8.49 7.51
N ILE A 27 1.72 -9.66 7.10
CA ILE A 27 1.90 -10.91 7.83
C ILE A 27 2.94 -11.78 7.14
N TYR A 28 3.96 -12.21 7.88
CA TYR A 28 4.97 -13.16 7.40
C TYR A 28 4.93 -14.44 8.22
N ASN A 29 4.53 -15.54 7.60
CA ASN A 29 4.63 -16.87 8.18
C ASN A 29 6.05 -17.40 8.04
N LYS A 30 6.78 -17.51 9.17
CA LYS A 30 8.17 -17.97 9.16
C LYS A 30 8.32 -19.48 9.02
N THR A 31 7.30 -20.27 9.37
CA THR A 31 7.33 -21.75 9.22
C THR A 31 7.41 -22.13 7.75
N ARG A 32 6.62 -21.47 6.91
CA ARG A 32 6.55 -21.71 5.46
C ARG A 32 7.31 -20.71 4.61
N SER A 33 7.89 -19.67 5.23
CA SER A 33 8.56 -18.58 4.55
C SER A 33 7.70 -17.91 3.47
N LYS A 34 6.43 -17.65 3.83
CA LYS A 34 5.42 -17.04 2.96
C LYS A 34 4.85 -15.78 3.62
N PHE A 35 4.51 -14.80 2.79
CA PHE A 35 3.61 -13.73 3.18
C PHE A 35 2.16 -14.22 3.10
N VAL A 36 1.33 -13.71 4.00
CA VAL A 36 -0.11 -13.97 4.03
C VAL A 36 -0.83 -12.68 3.62
N PHE A 37 -1.70 -12.81 2.64
CA PHE A 37 -2.56 -11.76 2.08
C PHE A 37 -4.00 -12.25 2.09
N VAL A 38 -4.90 -11.34 1.76
CA VAL A 38 -6.31 -11.62 1.56
C VAL A 38 -6.70 -11.29 0.12
N ARG A 39 -7.67 -12.01 -0.42
CA ARG A 39 -8.33 -11.65 -1.67
C ARG A 39 -9.81 -11.46 -1.40
N GLN A 40 -10.33 -10.33 -1.84
CA GLN A 40 -11.72 -9.98 -1.61
C GLN A 40 -12.27 -9.16 -2.77
N PHE A 41 -13.59 -9.17 -2.93
CA PHE A 41 -14.26 -8.41 -3.97
C PHE A 41 -14.40 -6.94 -3.55
N ARG A 42 -13.91 -6.02 -4.38
CA ARG A 42 -14.05 -4.57 -4.20
C ARG A 42 -15.03 -4.03 -5.26
N PRO A 43 -16.26 -3.63 -4.89
CA PRO A 43 -17.26 -3.14 -5.84
C PRO A 43 -16.78 -1.94 -6.67
N ALA A 44 -15.99 -1.04 -6.08
CA ALA A 44 -15.43 0.11 -6.79
C ALA A 44 -14.41 -0.29 -7.87
N VAL A 45 -13.63 -1.36 -7.64
CA VAL A 45 -12.71 -1.90 -8.64
C VAL A 45 -13.52 -2.55 -9.76
N TYR A 46 -14.49 -3.41 -9.41
CA TYR A 46 -15.39 -4.04 -10.37
C TYR A 46 -16.09 -3.04 -11.30
N TYR A 47 -16.69 -2.00 -10.72
CA TYR A 47 -17.36 -0.94 -11.47
C TYR A 47 -16.43 -0.22 -12.46
N ASN A 48 -15.19 0.04 -12.05
CA ASN A 48 -14.21 0.73 -12.89
C ASN A 48 -13.54 -0.17 -13.94
N SER A 49 -13.60 -1.49 -13.78
CA SER A 49 -13.20 -2.47 -14.80
C SER A 49 -14.22 -2.61 -15.94
N ILE A 50 -15.40 -2.01 -15.82
CA ILE A 50 -16.48 -2.08 -16.81
C ILE A 50 -16.49 -0.79 -17.67
N PRO A 51 -16.69 -0.86 -19.00
CA PRO A 51 -16.83 0.31 -19.86
C PRO A 51 -17.98 1.23 -19.42
N PRO A 52 -17.84 2.57 -19.49
CA PRO A 52 -18.85 3.52 -19.03
C PRO A 52 -20.27 3.26 -19.56
N GLU A 53 -20.39 2.86 -20.83
CA GLU A 53 -21.64 2.54 -21.51
C GLU A 53 -22.40 1.35 -20.91
N ASP A 54 -21.71 0.47 -20.17
CA ASP A 54 -22.27 -0.75 -19.58
C ASP A 54 -22.45 -0.64 -18.04
N ARG A 55 -22.23 0.54 -17.43
CA ARG A 55 -22.24 0.73 -15.97
C ARG A 55 -23.61 0.97 -15.33
N GLU A 56 -24.59 1.42 -16.10
CA GLU A 56 -25.94 1.70 -15.59
C GLU A 56 -26.67 0.42 -15.15
N LYS A 57 -26.47 -0.65 -15.91
CA LYS A 57 -26.97 -1.99 -15.60
C LYS A 57 -25.93 -3.04 -15.96
N ILE A 58 -25.15 -3.43 -14.97
CA ILE A 58 -24.05 -4.38 -15.15
C ILE A 58 -24.62 -5.79 -15.38
N ASP A 59 -24.28 -6.39 -16.52
CA ASP A 59 -24.52 -7.81 -16.81
C ASP A 59 -23.40 -8.66 -16.20
N THR A 60 -23.69 -9.35 -15.10
CA THR A 60 -22.74 -10.19 -14.37
C THR A 60 -22.37 -11.49 -15.11
N GLU A 61 -23.13 -11.87 -16.15
CA GLU A 61 -22.72 -12.98 -17.02
C GLU A 61 -21.65 -12.53 -18.02
N LYS A 62 -21.75 -11.29 -18.51
CA LYS A 62 -20.75 -10.63 -19.37
C LYS A 62 -19.51 -10.20 -18.59
N TYR A 63 -19.68 -9.61 -17.42
CA TYR A 63 -18.60 -9.08 -16.56
C TYR A 63 -18.48 -9.92 -15.29
N LYS A 64 -17.52 -10.84 -15.27
CA LYS A 64 -17.36 -11.76 -14.15
C LYS A 64 -16.82 -11.06 -12.89
N PRO A 65 -17.27 -11.44 -11.67
CA PRO A 65 -16.88 -10.76 -10.41
C PRO A 65 -15.37 -10.70 -10.14
N GLU A 66 -14.59 -11.62 -10.70
CA GLU A 66 -13.12 -11.66 -10.56
C GLU A 66 -12.45 -10.38 -11.06
N LEU A 67 -13.09 -9.61 -11.95
CA LEU A 67 -12.62 -8.29 -12.35
C LEU A 67 -12.50 -7.32 -11.17
N GLY A 68 -13.34 -7.49 -10.14
CA GLY A 68 -13.32 -6.71 -8.91
C GLY A 68 -12.49 -7.30 -7.79
N VAL A 69 -11.92 -8.50 -7.96
CA VAL A 69 -11.14 -9.14 -6.91
C VAL A 69 -9.75 -8.52 -6.86
N THR A 70 -9.36 -8.09 -5.67
CA THR A 70 -8.06 -7.52 -5.35
C THR A 70 -7.28 -8.47 -4.46
N MET A 71 -5.95 -8.36 -4.48
CA MET A 71 -5.07 -8.96 -3.45
C MET A 71 -4.54 -7.84 -2.57
N GLU A 72 -4.75 -7.98 -1.27
CA GLU A 72 -4.58 -6.91 -0.28
C GLU A 72 -3.89 -7.43 0.99
N LEU A 73 -3.42 -6.51 1.82
CA LEU A 73 -3.05 -6.83 3.19
C LEU A 73 -4.30 -7.14 3.99
N CYS A 74 -4.16 -7.98 5.02
CA CYS A 74 -5.20 -8.10 6.05
C CYS A 74 -5.43 -6.71 6.68
N ALA A 75 -6.69 -6.27 6.79
CA ALA A 75 -7.02 -4.89 7.12
C ALA A 75 -8.44 -4.74 7.64
N GLY A 76 -8.66 -3.74 8.50
CA GLY A 76 -9.98 -3.44 9.05
C GLY A 76 -10.18 -1.96 9.32
N VAL A 77 -11.44 -1.58 9.46
CA VAL A 77 -11.85 -0.21 9.80
C VAL A 77 -11.72 0.05 11.29
N VAL A 78 -11.44 1.30 11.66
CA VAL A 78 -11.42 1.74 13.05
C VAL A 78 -12.81 2.27 13.39
N ASP A 79 -13.67 1.34 13.79
CA ASP A 79 -15.08 1.59 14.16
C ASP A 79 -15.40 1.22 15.62
N LYS A 80 -14.45 0.58 16.31
CA LYS A 80 -14.53 0.17 17.72
C LYS A 80 -13.67 1.08 18.60
N ASP A 81 -14.11 1.31 19.84
CA ASP A 81 -13.31 2.04 20.85
C ASP A 81 -12.27 1.09 21.48
N LYS A 82 -11.24 0.75 20.70
CA LYS A 82 -10.13 -0.12 21.09
C LYS A 82 -8.79 0.46 20.61
N PRO A 83 -7.67 0.13 21.29
CA PRO A 83 -6.35 0.42 20.74
C PRO A 83 -6.18 -0.15 19.33
N LEU A 84 -5.56 0.60 18.41
CA LEU A 84 -5.37 0.18 17.02
C LEU A 84 -4.69 -1.20 16.87
N VAL A 85 -3.80 -1.54 17.80
CA VAL A 85 -3.11 -2.85 17.81
C VAL A 85 -4.04 -4.01 18.17
N GLU A 86 -5.07 -3.76 19.00
CA GLU A 86 -6.09 -4.75 19.35
C GLU A 86 -7.04 -4.97 18.17
N ILE A 87 -7.44 -3.89 17.49
CA ILE A 87 -8.20 -3.98 16.23
C ILE A 87 -7.40 -4.80 15.22
N ALA A 88 -6.12 -4.45 15.00
CA ALA A 88 -5.26 -5.19 14.08
C ALA A 88 -5.13 -6.68 14.43
N ARG A 89 -5.12 -7.06 15.71
CA ARG A 89 -5.13 -8.47 16.11
C ARG A 89 -6.46 -9.15 15.73
N GLU A 90 -7.59 -8.49 15.99
CA GLU A 90 -8.93 -9.00 15.68
C GLU A 90 -9.06 -9.27 14.18
N GLU A 91 -8.63 -8.34 13.33
CA GLU A 91 -8.63 -8.52 11.87
C GLU A 91 -7.76 -9.69 11.41
N ILE A 92 -6.56 -9.87 11.99
CA ILE A 92 -5.70 -11.01 11.65
C ILE A 92 -6.42 -12.33 11.95
N LEU A 93 -7.07 -12.44 13.12
CA LEU A 93 -7.77 -13.64 13.52
C LEU A 93 -8.98 -13.90 12.61
N GLU A 94 -9.75 -12.88 12.31
CA GLU A 94 -10.97 -12.96 11.52
C GLU A 94 -10.69 -13.28 10.05
N GLU A 95 -9.84 -12.49 9.39
CA GLU A 95 -9.61 -12.63 7.95
C GLU A 95 -8.66 -13.80 7.62
N THR A 96 -7.68 -14.09 8.49
CA THR A 96 -6.60 -15.04 8.17
C THR A 96 -6.52 -16.27 9.08
N GLY A 97 -7.24 -16.25 10.20
CA GLY A 97 -7.29 -17.35 11.16
C GLY A 97 -6.10 -17.48 12.10
N TYR A 98 -5.16 -16.53 12.08
CA TYR A 98 -4.03 -16.52 13.01
C TYR A 98 -4.37 -15.78 14.30
N ASP A 99 -4.20 -16.41 15.46
CA ASP A 99 -4.24 -15.74 16.75
C ASP A 99 -2.83 -15.26 17.14
N VAL A 100 -2.61 -13.95 17.05
CA VAL A 100 -1.29 -13.33 17.24
C VAL A 100 -1.32 -12.45 18.48
N PRO A 101 -0.42 -12.65 19.45
CA PRO A 101 -0.41 -11.79 20.63
C PRO A 101 0.10 -10.39 20.27
N VAL A 102 -0.45 -9.36 20.90
CA VAL A 102 -0.26 -7.94 20.49
C VAL A 102 1.18 -7.47 20.55
N GLU A 103 2.00 -8.04 21.41
CA GLU A 103 3.43 -7.74 21.50
C GLU A 103 4.23 -8.18 20.26
N ARG A 104 3.66 -9.04 19.40
CA ARG A 104 4.25 -9.43 18.12
C ARG A 104 3.82 -8.53 16.96
N LEU A 105 2.88 -7.61 17.17
CA LEU A 105 2.49 -6.61 16.19
C LEU A 105 3.37 -5.37 16.34
N GLN A 106 4.23 -5.14 15.35
CA GLN A 106 5.06 -3.95 15.32
C GLN A 106 4.45 -2.92 14.37
N LYS A 107 4.16 -1.71 14.86
CA LYS A 107 3.76 -0.60 14.01
C LYS A 107 4.88 -0.25 13.02
N ILE A 108 4.53 -0.19 11.74
CA ILE A 108 5.41 0.25 10.66
C ILE A 108 5.34 1.78 10.53
N MET A 109 4.14 2.31 10.28
CA MET A 109 3.88 3.73 10.05
C MET A 109 2.37 4.04 10.14
N THR A 110 2.01 5.31 10.18
CA THR A 110 0.66 5.79 9.85
C THR A 110 0.77 6.74 8.66
N CYS A 111 -0.08 6.58 7.65
CA CYS A 111 -0.10 7.43 6.46
C CYS A 111 -1.52 7.89 6.11
N ARG A 112 -1.66 8.80 5.15
CA ARG A 112 -2.96 9.17 4.58
C ARG A 112 -3.35 8.19 3.49
N SER A 113 -4.63 7.87 3.39
CA SER A 113 -5.20 7.03 2.34
C SER A 113 -6.24 7.81 1.54
N GLY A 114 -6.40 7.46 0.26
CA GLY A 114 -7.41 8.07 -0.61
C GLY A 114 -7.35 9.61 -0.67
N VAL A 115 -6.16 10.20 -0.69
CA VAL A 115 -5.93 11.66 -0.47
C VAL A 115 -6.72 12.60 -1.39
N GLY A 116 -7.17 12.14 -2.56
CA GLY A 116 -7.99 12.93 -3.48
C GLY A 116 -9.50 12.84 -3.23
N VAL A 117 -9.96 11.92 -2.36
CA VAL A 117 -11.39 11.62 -2.17
C VAL A 117 -11.78 11.53 -0.69
N SER A 118 -11.01 10.82 0.13
CA SER A 118 -11.36 10.56 1.53
C SER A 118 -10.39 11.18 2.53
N GLY A 119 -9.08 11.03 2.31
CA GLY A 119 -8.05 11.56 3.21
C GLY A 119 -8.02 10.92 4.59
N SER A 120 -8.61 9.73 4.78
CA SER A 120 -8.55 8.99 6.05
C SER A 120 -7.12 8.60 6.42
N THR A 121 -6.87 8.26 7.68
CA THR A 121 -5.59 7.70 8.11
C THR A 121 -5.61 6.18 8.06
N LYS A 122 -4.46 5.60 7.73
CA LYS A 122 -4.23 4.16 7.76
C LYS A 122 -2.97 3.86 8.56
N THR A 123 -3.09 3.00 9.57
CA THR A 123 -1.99 2.57 10.43
C THR A 123 -1.57 1.15 10.09
N MET A 124 -0.33 1.01 9.62
CA MET A 124 0.21 -0.26 9.15
C MET A 124 1.05 -0.94 10.25
N TYR A 125 0.86 -2.24 10.41
CA TYR A 125 1.61 -3.13 11.29
C TYR A 125 2.32 -4.23 10.49
N VAL A 126 3.31 -4.87 11.12
CA VAL A 126 3.88 -6.14 10.67
C VAL A 126 3.74 -7.18 11.78
N ALA A 127 3.44 -8.42 11.39
CA ALA A 127 3.38 -9.56 12.29
C ALA A 127 4.18 -10.74 11.70
N VAL A 128 4.92 -11.44 12.56
CA VAL A 128 5.59 -12.70 12.21
C VAL A 128 4.85 -13.85 12.89
N VAL A 129 4.29 -14.75 12.09
CA VAL A 129 3.44 -15.85 12.53
C VAL A 129 4.09 -17.22 12.28
N GLU A 130 3.53 -18.24 12.93
CA GLU A 130 3.89 -19.65 12.80
C GLU A 130 2.63 -20.46 12.51
N ASP A 131 2.74 -21.62 11.86
CA ASP A 131 1.59 -22.48 11.56
C ASP A 131 0.81 -22.89 12.83
N SER A 132 1.48 -23.00 13.97
CA SER A 132 0.86 -23.30 15.28
C SER A 132 -0.07 -22.20 15.79
N MET A 133 0.00 -20.99 15.22
CA MET A 133 -0.86 -19.86 15.58
C MET A 133 -2.16 -19.83 14.77
N ARG A 134 -2.29 -20.66 13.73
CA ARG A 134 -3.52 -20.72 12.94
C ARG A 134 -4.55 -21.57 13.67
N VAL A 135 -5.61 -20.92 14.16
CA VAL A 135 -6.66 -21.52 14.98
C VAL A 135 -7.99 -21.69 14.23
N THR A 136 -8.17 -20.96 13.12
CA THR A 136 -9.28 -21.13 12.18
C THR A 136 -8.76 -21.05 10.73
N GLU A 137 -9.62 -21.28 9.75
CA GLU A 137 -9.26 -21.09 8.34
C GLU A 137 -9.15 -19.61 7.94
N GLY A 138 -9.65 -18.68 8.75
CA GLY A 138 -9.92 -17.29 8.35
C GLY A 138 -11.17 -17.20 7.48
N GLY A 139 -11.31 -16.11 6.73
CA GLY A 139 -12.36 -15.95 5.73
C GLY A 139 -13.25 -14.71 5.86
N GLY A 140 -13.05 -13.91 6.91
CA GLY A 140 -13.92 -12.76 7.20
C GLY A 140 -15.24 -13.19 7.83
N MET A 141 -16.17 -12.24 7.95
CA MET A 141 -17.50 -12.46 8.51
C MET A 141 -18.59 -12.50 7.43
N GLU A 142 -19.21 -13.66 7.20
CA GLU A 142 -20.29 -13.81 6.22
C GLU A 142 -21.51 -12.93 6.56
N GLU A 143 -21.79 -12.70 7.86
CA GLU A 143 -22.86 -11.80 8.32
C GLU A 143 -22.62 -10.34 7.93
N GLU A 144 -21.36 -9.94 7.75
CA GLU A 144 -20.95 -8.62 7.27
C GLU A 144 -20.84 -8.55 5.74
N GLY A 145 -21.15 -9.66 5.05
CA GLY A 145 -21.05 -9.80 3.60
C GLY A 145 -19.62 -9.97 3.11
N GLU A 146 -18.69 -10.33 4.00
CA GLU A 146 -17.30 -10.56 3.66
C GLU A 146 -17.09 -11.99 3.21
N VAL A 147 -16.49 -12.13 2.03
CA VAL A 147 -16.03 -13.42 1.49
C VAL A 147 -14.58 -13.22 1.12
N ILE A 148 -13.69 -13.71 1.99
CA ILE A 148 -12.26 -13.46 1.91
C ILE A 148 -11.51 -14.76 1.69
N ASP A 149 -10.66 -14.80 0.66
CA ASP A 149 -9.74 -15.91 0.44
C ASP A 149 -8.36 -15.56 1.00
N VAL A 150 -7.84 -16.43 1.88
CA VAL A 150 -6.46 -16.31 2.35
C VAL A 150 -5.50 -16.72 1.23
N TYR A 151 -4.62 -15.81 0.82
CA TYR A 151 -3.63 -16.04 -0.23
C TYR A 151 -2.21 -15.97 0.32
N GLU A 152 -1.41 -16.99 0.05
CA GLU A 152 -0.04 -17.05 0.54
C GLU A 152 0.98 -17.19 -0.57
N ALA A 153 2.00 -16.33 -0.53
CA ALA A 153 3.06 -16.32 -1.53
C ALA A 153 4.43 -16.08 -0.89
N SER A 154 5.43 -16.78 -1.41
CA SER A 154 6.84 -16.49 -1.14
C SER A 154 7.23 -15.14 -1.74
N ARG A 155 8.33 -14.55 -1.24
CA ARG A 155 8.86 -13.31 -1.84
C ARG A 155 9.20 -13.48 -3.33
N GLN A 156 9.66 -14.66 -3.74
CA GLN A 156 10.00 -14.94 -5.14
C GLN A 156 8.77 -14.94 -6.04
N GLU A 157 7.66 -15.55 -5.60
CA GLU A 157 6.40 -15.53 -6.32
C GLU A 157 5.86 -14.11 -6.45
N LEU A 158 5.92 -13.32 -5.37
CA LEU A 158 5.50 -11.92 -5.37
C LEU A 158 6.32 -11.03 -6.32
N SER A 159 7.63 -11.27 -6.44
CA SER A 159 8.45 -10.51 -7.39
C SER A 159 7.98 -10.69 -8.83
N ARG A 160 7.71 -11.94 -9.24
CA ARG A 160 7.21 -12.23 -10.59
C ARG A 160 5.84 -11.60 -10.85
N LEU A 161 5.00 -11.52 -9.81
CA LEU A 161 3.69 -10.90 -9.89
C LEU A 161 3.78 -9.38 -10.07
N LEU A 162 4.74 -8.72 -9.40
CA LEU A 162 4.97 -7.28 -9.55
C LEU A 162 5.58 -6.92 -10.91
N ASP A 163 6.30 -7.84 -11.55
CA ASP A 163 6.89 -7.65 -12.88
C ASP A 163 5.85 -7.78 -14.02
N GLY A 164 4.66 -8.32 -13.74
CA GLY A 164 3.65 -8.69 -14.74
C GLY A 164 2.80 -7.55 -15.32
N GLY A 165 3.02 -6.30 -14.90
CA GLY A 165 2.29 -5.13 -15.40
C GLY A 165 1.07 -4.77 -14.54
N PHE A 166 -0.10 -4.55 -15.16
CA PHE A 166 -1.31 -4.15 -14.45
C PHE A 166 -1.81 -5.28 -13.53
N VAL A 167 -1.91 -4.97 -12.25
CA VAL A 167 -2.30 -5.91 -11.20
C VAL A 167 -3.33 -5.25 -10.29
N ASN A 168 -4.37 -5.97 -9.90
CA ASN A 168 -5.36 -5.54 -8.91
C ASN A 168 -4.77 -5.65 -7.48
N TYR A 169 -3.61 -5.03 -7.24
CA TYR A 169 -2.98 -4.96 -5.94
C TYR A 169 -3.15 -3.58 -5.37
N SER A 170 -3.45 -3.51 -4.07
CA SER A 170 -3.52 -2.21 -3.41
C SER A 170 -2.11 -1.56 -3.34
N PRO A 171 -1.97 -0.25 -3.58
CA PRO A 171 -0.68 0.45 -3.44
C PRO A 171 -0.01 0.24 -2.08
N GLU A 172 -0.80 0.06 -1.02
CA GLU A 172 -0.31 -0.30 0.32
C GLU A 172 0.42 -1.65 0.35
N THR A 173 -0.08 -2.66 -0.39
CA THR A 173 0.51 -4.00 -0.44
C THR A 173 1.90 -3.91 -1.06
N MET A 174 2.02 -3.13 -2.14
CA MET A 174 3.30 -2.86 -2.79
C MET A 174 4.24 -2.07 -1.87
N ALA A 175 3.74 -1.05 -1.18
CA ALA A 175 4.54 -0.25 -0.23
C ALA A 175 5.05 -1.09 0.95
N ALA A 176 4.22 -1.97 1.52
CA ALA A 176 4.59 -2.86 2.62
C ALA A 176 5.67 -3.88 2.21
N LEU A 177 5.56 -4.44 1.00
CA LEU A 177 6.57 -5.33 0.44
C LEU A 177 7.91 -4.63 0.20
N GLN A 178 7.89 -3.40 -0.33
CA GLN A 178 9.11 -2.61 -0.49
C GLN A 178 9.73 -2.22 0.85
N TRP A 179 8.91 -1.89 1.84
CA TRP A 179 9.38 -1.63 3.21
C TRP A 179 10.09 -2.86 3.80
N TRP A 180 9.52 -4.06 3.61
CA TRP A 180 10.12 -5.30 4.07
C TRP A 180 11.50 -5.54 3.46
N ASP A 181 11.62 -5.39 2.14
CA ASP A 181 12.89 -5.60 1.43
C ASP A 181 13.97 -4.62 1.90
N LEU A 182 13.63 -3.34 2.07
CA LEU A 182 14.56 -2.35 2.62
C LEU A 182 15.02 -2.69 4.05
N ARG A 183 14.10 -3.17 4.89
CA ARG A 183 14.43 -3.61 6.26
C ARG A 183 15.38 -4.81 6.25
N LYS A 184 15.16 -5.79 5.37
CA LYS A 184 16.06 -6.92 5.19
C LYS A 184 17.44 -6.46 4.72
N LEU A 185 17.51 -5.59 3.72
CA LEU A 185 18.78 -5.04 3.22
C LEU A 185 19.58 -4.36 4.33
N LYS A 186 18.93 -3.53 5.16
CA LYS A 186 19.61 -2.88 6.32
C LYS A 186 20.14 -3.87 7.34
N GLN A 187 19.41 -4.97 7.60
CA GLN A 187 19.84 -6.02 8.52
C GLN A 187 21.04 -6.81 7.97
N PHE A 188 21.07 -7.08 6.65
CA PHE A 188 22.20 -7.73 6.00
C PHE A 188 23.42 -6.80 5.88
N SER A 189 23.24 -5.50 5.63
CA SER A 189 24.35 -4.54 5.53
C SER A 189 25.06 -4.30 6.87
N SER A 190 24.37 -4.48 8.01
CA SER A 190 25.01 -4.44 9.33
C SER A 190 25.83 -5.69 9.67
N VAL A 191 25.66 -6.79 8.95
CA VAL A 191 26.39 -8.06 9.17
C VAL A 191 27.53 -8.26 8.16
N PHE A 192 27.49 -7.60 7.00
CA PHE A 192 28.39 -7.85 5.87
C PHE A 192 29.13 -6.60 5.37
N TYR A 193 29.73 -5.81 6.25
CA TYR A 193 30.70 -4.78 5.84
C TYR A 193 32.03 -5.38 5.28
N LEU A 194 32.08 -6.67 4.88
CA LEU A 194 33.30 -7.29 4.38
C LEU A 194 33.19 -8.26 3.19
N ARG A 195 32.04 -8.42 2.50
CA ARG A 195 32.04 -9.13 1.19
C ARG A 195 30.96 -8.61 0.22
N ARG A 196 31.24 -7.48 -0.43
CA ARG A 196 30.72 -7.23 -1.79
C ARG A 196 31.66 -7.91 -2.79
N ALA A 197 31.23 -9.03 -3.37
CA ALA A 197 31.52 -9.43 -4.75
C ALA A 197 30.80 -10.74 -5.07
N ASN A 198 29.95 -10.72 -6.11
CA ASN A 198 29.63 -11.87 -6.97
C ASN A 198 28.86 -13.07 -6.37
N ALA A 199 27.57 -12.91 -6.04
CA ALA A 199 26.66 -14.04 -6.03
C ALA A 199 25.30 -13.66 -6.65
N CYS A 200 25.13 -14.07 -7.91
CA CYS A 200 23.89 -14.22 -8.68
C CYS A 200 22.68 -13.38 -8.25
N MET A 201 22.67 -12.10 -8.62
CA MET A 201 21.43 -11.51 -9.13
C MET A 201 21.38 -11.83 -10.62
N HIS A 202 20.42 -12.67 -11.04
CA HIS A 202 20.02 -12.65 -12.44
C HIS A 202 19.49 -11.25 -12.72
N LEU A 203 20.36 -10.41 -13.28
CA LEU A 203 20.02 -9.18 -13.97
C LEU A 203 19.06 -9.57 -15.09
N LEU A 204 17.76 -9.57 -14.80
CA LEU A 204 16.79 -9.21 -15.82
C LEU A 204 17.14 -7.77 -16.20
N ARG A 205 17.88 -7.62 -17.29
CA ARG A 205 17.99 -6.35 -18.00
C ARG A 205 16.57 -5.97 -18.38
N TRP A 206 15.97 -5.07 -17.60
CA TRP A 206 14.90 -4.24 -18.11
C TRP A 206 15.55 -3.32 -19.13
N GLU A 207 15.51 -3.72 -20.40
CA GLU A 207 15.90 -2.83 -21.49
C GLU A 207 14.98 -1.61 -21.42
N SER A 208 15.56 -0.48 -21.03
CA SER A 208 14.98 0.87 -20.98
C SER A 208 13.94 1.20 -19.89
N LEU A 209 14.35 1.16 -18.61
CA LEU A 209 13.82 2.16 -17.66
C LEU A 209 14.53 3.49 -17.94
N LEU A 210 13.89 4.39 -18.69
CA LEU A 210 14.45 5.72 -18.97
C LEU A 210 14.19 6.62 -17.76
N LEU A 211 15.10 6.61 -16.78
CA LEU A 211 15.05 7.58 -15.69
C LEU A 211 15.59 8.93 -16.21
N VAL A 212 14.75 9.94 -16.23
CA VAL A 212 15.17 11.30 -16.61
C VAL A 212 15.69 12.00 -15.35
N ALA A 213 16.99 12.17 -15.25
CA ALA A 213 17.56 13.10 -14.28
C ALA A 213 17.19 14.53 -14.71
N VAL A 214 16.42 15.22 -13.88
CA VAL A 214 16.02 16.61 -14.14
C VAL A 214 17.11 17.54 -13.61
N GLN A 215 17.56 18.46 -14.44
CA GLN A 215 18.47 19.54 -14.07
C GLN A 215 17.69 20.85 -13.90
N THR A 216 18.27 21.83 -13.22
CA THR A 216 17.68 23.17 -13.06
C THR A 216 17.36 23.84 -14.41
N SER A 217 18.14 23.54 -15.46
CA SER A 217 17.88 23.98 -16.83
C SER A 217 16.61 23.40 -17.45
N ASN A 218 16.01 22.37 -16.85
CA ASN A 218 14.74 21.79 -17.26
C ASN A 218 13.52 22.42 -16.55
N VAL A 219 13.73 23.31 -15.58
CA VAL A 219 12.65 23.99 -14.85
C VAL A 219 12.21 25.24 -15.61
N PHE A 220 11.08 25.15 -16.31
CA PHE A 220 10.52 26.26 -17.11
C PHE A 220 9.49 27.11 -16.34
N SER A 221 9.00 26.62 -15.20
CA SER A 221 8.10 27.33 -14.28
C SER A 221 8.18 26.69 -12.89
N ALA A 222 7.59 27.31 -11.88
CA ALA A 222 7.54 26.77 -10.51
C ALA A 222 6.67 25.49 -10.39
N GLY A 223 5.90 25.11 -11.41
CA GLY A 223 4.88 24.06 -11.34
C GLY A 223 3.68 24.47 -10.49
N GLY A 224 2.92 23.50 -9.97
CA GLY A 224 1.83 23.77 -9.02
C GLY A 224 0.39 23.76 -9.57
N GLY A 225 0.17 23.08 -10.70
CA GLY A 225 -1.17 22.96 -11.31
C GLY A 225 -1.57 24.20 -12.14
N CYS A 226 -2.82 24.23 -12.58
CA CYS A 226 -3.36 25.32 -13.40
C CYS A 226 -4.26 26.29 -12.60
N ASP A 227 -3.99 27.60 -12.67
CA ASP A 227 -4.74 28.63 -11.92
C ASP A 227 -6.28 28.59 -12.13
N HIS A 228 -6.70 28.23 -13.35
CA HIS A 228 -8.11 28.14 -13.73
C HIS A 228 -8.80 26.86 -13.24
N GLU A 229 -8.02 25.81 -12.95
CA GLU A 229 -8.51 24.58 -12.32
C GLU A 229 -8.58 24.71 -10.79
N HIS A 230 -8.08 25.84 -10.26
CA HIS A 230 -8.21 26.21 -8.85
C HIS A 230 -7.55 25.23 -7.87
N GLU A 231 -6.57 24.47 -8.38
CA GLU A 231 -5.80 23.50 -7.62
C GLU A 231 -4.87 24.18 -6.61
N LEU A 232 -4.57 23.45 -5.53
CA LEU A 232 -3.62 23.86 -4.50
C LEU A 232 -2.47 22.87 -4.50
N ILE A 233 -1.50 23.08 -5.40
CA ILE A 233 -0.36 22.18 -5.57
C ILE A 233 0.93 22.98 -5.39
N GLU A 234 1.82 22.44 -4.57
CA GLU A 234 3.18 22.92 -4.38
C GLU A 234 4.14 21.86 -4.89
N VAL A 235 5.17 22.27 -5.63
CA VAL A 235 6.27 21.38 -6.01
C VAL A 235 7.25 21.32 -4.84
N VAL A 236 7.49 20.12 -4.32
CA VAL A 236 8.42 19.87 -3.23
C VAL A 236 9.60 19.07 -3.76
N GLU A 237 10.81 19.62 -3.60
CA GLU A 237 12.07 18.94 -3.88
C GLU A 237 12.71 18.52 -2.55
N LEU A 238 13.16 17.27 -2.46
CA LEU A 238 13.82 16.73 -1.26
C LEU A 238 15.13 16.07 -1.67
N SER A 239 16.20 16.36 -0.92
CA SER A 239 17.43 15.58 -0.96
C SER A 239 17.17 14.15 -0.45
N PRO A 240 18.03 13.16 -0.79
CA PRO A 240 17.95 11.83 -0.21
C PRO A 240 17.92 11.84 1.34
N GLU A 241 18.72 12.69 1.98
CA GLU A 241 18.76 12.83 3.44
C GLU A 241 17.48 13.43 4.01
N GLU A 242 16.89 14.41 3.32
CA GLU A 242 15.62 15.02 3.71
C GLU A 242 14.46 14.03 3.56
N LEU A 243 14.47 13.24 2.49
CA LEU A 243 13.53 12.16 2.27
C LEU A 243 13.64 11.08 3.35
N ASP A 244 14.86 10.76 3.80
CA ASP A 244 15.08 9.82 4.89
C ASP A 244 14.52 10.33 6.23
N LYS A 245 14.71 11.62 6.52
CA LYS A 245 14.10 12.27 7.69
C LYS A 245 12.58 12.28 7.59
N TYR A 246 12.03 12.55 6.41
CA TYR A 246 10.58 12.53 6.17
C TYR A 246 10.00 11.14 6.45
N LEU A 247 10.59 10.08 5.87
CA LEU A 247 10.16 8.69 6.05
C LEU A 247 10.33 8.18 7.49
N ALA A 248 11.19 8.80 8.31
CA ALA A 248 11.37 8.45 9.71
C ALA A 248 10.26 9.01 10.62
N SER A 249 9.37 9.86 10.10
CA SER A 249 8.22 10.39 10.86
C SER A 249 7.27 9.26 11.28
N ALA A 250 6.74 9.37 12.51
CA ALA A 250 5.72 8.44 13.01
C ALA A 250 4.39 8.53 12.23
N VAL A 251 4.11 9.70 11.65
CA VAL A 251 2.91 9.96 10.82
C VAL A 251 3.35 10.65 9.52
N LEU A 252 3.06 10.00 8.40
CA LEU A 252 3.33 10.46 7.05
C LEU A 252 2.07 11.09 6.48
N ARG A 253 2.22 12.27 5.87
CA ARG A 253 1.09 12.96 5.24
C ARG A 253 0.89 12.57 3.78
N SER A 254 1.83 11.81 3.22
CA SER A 254 1.79 11.30 1.85
C SER A 254 1.00 9.99 1.72
N PRO A 255 0.39 9.73 0.56
CA PRO A 255 -0.33 8.48 0.29
C PRO A 255 0.59 7.29 0.05
N GLU A 256 0.01 6.08 0.09
CA GLU A 256 0.70 4.80 -0.08
C GLU A 256 1.40 4.69 -1.44
N GLY A 257 0.81 5.25 -2.50
CA GLY A 257 1.43 5.28 -3.84
C GLY A 257 2.74 6.09 -3.88
N PHE A 258 2.80 7.22 -3.16
CA PHE A 258 4.04 7.98 -3.00
C PHE A 258 5.08 7.15 -2.24
N LEU A 259 4.66 6.48 -1.16
CA LEU A 259 5.54 5.64 -0.36
C LEU A 259 6.10 4.48 -1.17
N TYR A 260 5.26 3.81 -1.97
CA TYR A 260 5.72 2.76 -2.87
C TYR A 260 6.81 3.28 -3.82
N ALA A 261 6.58 4.39 -4.52
CA ALA A 261 7.54 4.95 -5.46
C ALA A 261 8.89 5.28 -4.80
N VAL A 262 8.85 5.93 -3.63
CA VAL A 262 10.06 6.29 -2.87
C VAL A 262 10.79 5.05 -2.34
N LEU A 263 10.08 4.09 -1.75
CA LEU A 263 10.70 2.88 -1.22
C LEU A 263 11.27 2.02 -2.35
N TRP A 264 10.54 1.90 -3.47
CA TRP A 264 11.04 1.24 -4.68
C TRP A 264 12.34 1.88 -5.18
N PHE A 265 12.39 3.21 -5.26
CA PHE A 265 13.60 3.93 -5.67
C PHE A 265 14.78 3.58 -4.76
N LYS A 266 14.59 3.61 -3.43
CA LYS A 266 15.64 3.28 -2.46
C LYS A 266 16.09 1.82 -2.50
N THR A 267 15.22 0.89 -2.86
CA THR A 267 15.55 -0.55 -2.96
C THR A 267 16.34 -0.85 -4.23
N ASN A 268 15.97 -0.21 -5.35
CA ASN A 268 16.43 -0.60 -6.68
C ASN A 268 17.52 0.32 -7.24
N MET A 269 17.62 1.56 -6.74
CA MET A 269 18.57 2.55 -7.24
C MET A 269 19.71 2.74 -6.25
N THR A 270 20.93 2.73 -6.77
CA THR A 270 22.10 3.26 -6.06
C THR A 270 22.40 4.61 -6.69
N LEU A 271 22.31 5.68 -5.91
CA LEU A 271 22.77 6.99 -6.35
C LEU A 271 24.31 6.92 -6.52
N PRO A 272 24.86 7.50 -7.61
CA PRO A 272 26.30 7.55 -7.85
C PRO A 272 27.05 8.36 -6.79
#